data_AF-A0A1Z9BUU5-F1
#
_entry.id   AF-A0A1Z9BUU5-F1
#
_cell.length_a   1.000
_cell.length_b   1.000
_cell.length_c   1.000
_cell.angle_alpha   90.00
_cell.angle_beta   90.00
_cell.angle_gamma   90.00
#
_symmetry.space_group_name_H-M   'P 1'
#
loop_
_entity.id
_entity.type
_entity.pdbx_description
1 polymer ?
#
loop_
_entity_poly.entity_id
_entity_poly.type
_entity_poly.pdbx_seq_one_letter_code
_entity_poly.pdbx_strand_id
1 'polypeptide(L)'
;LWQAFQVKRGNRTEELIAASRGPDFEASGIGTPQDMRDHLEAFRESGVDQIIFMQQAGRNRHEHICESLQLFADQVMAPFSDESEVREAEKAEALAPFIEAALARKKRMPALEDGEIPIVRASVKRVEVNQSKGRPEASAAN
;
A
#
# COMPACT_ATOMS: atom_id res chain seq x y z
N LEU A 1 -12.19 -20.45 -16.36
CA LEU A 1 -11.78 -19.55 -15.25
C LEU A 1 -12.61 -18.26 -15.23
N TRP A 2 -12.62 -17.47 -16.31
CA TRP A 2 -13.34 -16.19 -16.38
C TRP A 2 -14.86 -16.28 -16.17
N GLN A 3 -15.54 -17.24 -16.81
CA GLN A 3 -16.98 -17.46 -16.63
C GLN A 3 -17.36 -17.84 -15.19
N ALA A 4 -16.55 -18.69 -14.54
CA ALA A 4 -16.75 -19.06 -13.14
C ALA A 4 -16.54 -17.86 -12.19
N PHE A 5 -15.62 -16.95 -12.52
CA PHE A 5 -15.45 -15.69 -11.80
C PHE A 5 -16.67 -14.78 -11.95
N GLN A 6 -17.24 -14.65 -13.15
CA GLN A 6 -18.43 -13.82 -13.38
C GLN A 6 -19.63 -14.33 -12.57
N VAL A 7 -19.85 -15.65 -12.54
CA VAL A 7 -20.91 -16.27 -11.70
C VAL A 7 -20.66 -16.05 -10.21
N LYS A 8 -19.42 -16.26 -9.72
CA LYS A 8 -19.07 -16.01 -8.32
C LYS A 8 -19.14 -14.54 -7.91
N ARG A 9 -18.85 -13.62 -8.84
CA ARG A 9 -18.91 -12.17 -8.61
C ARG A 9 -20.35 -11.69 -8.50
N GLY A 10 -21.26 -12.23 -9.30
CA GLY A 10 -22.67 -11.85 -9.28
C GLY A 10 -22.87 -10.34 -9.35
N ASN A 11 -23.74 -9.83 -8.48
CA ASN A 11 -24.10 -8.42 -8.30
C ASN A 11 -23.29 -7.71 -7.18
N ARG A 12 -22.17 -8.29 -6.75
CA ARG A 12 -21.39 -7.78 -5.60
C ARG A 12 -20.88 -6.36 -5.80
N THR A 13 -20.74 -5.91 -7.05
CA THR A 13 -20.32 -4.54 -7.36
C THR A 13 -21.47 -3.56 -7.10
N GLU A 14 -22.67 -3.90 -7.56
CA GLU A 14 -23.88 -3.11 -7.35
C GLU A 14 -24.25 -3.02 -5.86
N GLU A 15 -24.10 -4.12 -5.12
CA GLU A 15 -24.31 -4.16 -3.67
C GLU A 15 -23.33 -3.23 -2.93
N LEU A 16 -22.05 -3.23 -3.31
CA LEU A 16 -21.05 -2.32 -2.74
C LEU A 16 -21.37 -0.85 -3.04
N ILE A 17 -21.83 -0.53 -4.26
CA ILE A 17 -22.23 0.83 -4.63
C ILE A 17 -23.49 1.28 -3.87
N ALA A 18 -24.43 0.38 -3.63
CA ALA A 18 -25.62 0.67 -2.85
C ALA A 18 -25.26 0.87 -1.37
N ALA A 19 -24.43 -0.02 -0.82
CA ALA A 19 -23.91 0.09 0.54
C ALA A 19 -23.12 1.39 0.73
N SER A 20 -22.35 1.83 -0.28
CA SER A 20 -21.55 3.06 -0.23
C SER A 20 -22.33 4.36 -0.03
N ARG A 21 -23.66 4.30 -0.10
CA ARG A 21 -24.56 5.43 0.11
C ARG A 21 -25.25 5.38 1.48
N GLY A 22 -25.03 4.31 2.24
CA GLY A 22 -25.55 4.15 3.59
C GLY A 22 -24.72 4.92 4.62
N PRO A 23 -25.32 5.29 5.76
CA PRO A 23 -24.63 6.03 6.83
C PRO A 23 -23.52 5.20 7.51
N ASP A 24 -23.63 3.88 7.48
CA ASP A 24 -22.66 2.94 8.08
C ASP A 24 -21.54 2.54 7.11
N PHE A 25 -21.44 3.19 5.94
CA PHE A 25 -20.39 2.86 4.98
C PHE A 25 -19.06 3.48 5.38
N GLU A 26 -18.18 2.63 5.89
CA GLU A 26 -16.81 3.00 6.18
C GLU A 26 -15.93 2.73 4.94
N ALA A 27 -15.57 3.80 4.24
CA ALA A 27 -14.61 3.71 3.16
C ALA A 27 -13.21 3.55 3.76
N SER A 28 -12.59 2.38 3.57
CA SER A 28 -11.22 2.11 4.04
C SER A 28 -10.25 3.22 3.62
N GLY A 29 -9.74 3.95 4.59
CA GLY A 29 -8.77 5.04 4.39
C GLY A 29 -9.33 6.34 3.81
N ILE A 30 -10.66 6.55 3.78
CA ILE A 30 -11.29 7.79 3.32
C ILE A 30 -12.31 8.25 4.35
N GLY A 31 -12.07 9.40 4.98
CA GLY A 31 -12.97 9.95 5.98
C GLY A 31 -12.34 11.10 6.77
N THR A 32 -12.85 11.29 7.98
CA THR A 32 -12.31 12.23 8.97
C THR A 32 -11.04 11.68 9.62
N PRO A 33 -10.25 12.52 10.33
CA PRO A 33 -9.13 12.03 11.13
C PRO A 33 -9.53 10.98 12.17
N GLN A 34 -10.76 11.04 12.70
CA GLN A 34 -11.24 10.05 13.67
C GLN A 34 -11.50 8.70 13.00
N ASP A 35 -12.19 8.69 11.85
CA ASP A 35 -12.42 7.47 11.07
C ASP A 35 -11.07 6.81 10.71
N MET A 36 -10.06 7.63 10.41
CA MET A 36 -8.72 7.10 10.16
C MET A 36 -8.08 6.49 11.42
N ARG A 37 -8.18 7.11 12.60
CA ARG A 37 -7.64 6.50 13.83
C ARG A 37 -8.27 5.14 14.10
N ASP A 38 -9.60 5.06 14.00
CA ASP A 38 -10.34 3.82 14.25
C ASP A 38 -9.95 2.73 13.25
N HIS A 39 -9.79 3.10 11.98
CA HIS A 39 -9.33 2.18 10.94
C HIS A 39 -7.88 1.72 11.12
N LEU A 40 -6.97 2.61 11.55
CA LEU A 40 -5.58 2.23 11.87
C LEU A 40 -5.49 1.36 13.11
N GLU A 41 -6.32 1.60 14.12
CA GLU A 41 -6.35 0.78 15.34
C GLU A 41 -6.78 -0.65 15.00
N ALA A 42 -7.83 -0.81 14.19
CA ALA A 42 -8.24 -2.14 13.73
C ALA A 42 -7.11 -2.89 13.00
N PHE A 43 -6.34 -2.19 12.15
CA PHE A 43 -5.16 -2.79 11.52
C PHE A 43 -4.07 -3.14 12.52
N ARG A 44 -3.78 -2.24 13.46
CA ARG A 44 -2.80 -2.44 14.52
C ARG A 44 -3.16 -3.65 15.38
N GLU A 45 -4.42 -3.82 15.76
CA GLU A 45 -4.93 -4.98 16.51
C GLU A 45 -4.80 -6.28 15.72
N SER A 46 -4.99 -6.24 14.40
CA SER A 46 -4.79 -7.41 13.52
C SER A 46 -3.32 -7.78 13.28
N GLY A 47 -2.36 -7.01 13.82
CA GLY A 47 -0.93 -7.26 13.68
C GLY A 47 -0.29 -6.63 12.45
N VAL A 48 -0.97 -5.69 11.78
CA VAL A 48 -0.34 -4.88 10.73
C VAL A 48 0.63 -3.89 11.37
N ASP A 49 1.89 -3.95 10.95
CA ASP A 49 2.98 -3.09 11.44
C ASP A 49 3.32 -1.93 10.49
N GLN A 50 2.98 -2.04 9.21
CA GLN A 50 3.30 -1.04 8.21
C GLN A 50 2.11 -0.76 7.30
N ILE A 51 1.84 0.53 7.08
CA ILE A 51 0.79 1.02 6.19
C ILE A 51 1.41 1.93 5.14
N ILE A 52 1.03 1.72 3.88
CA ILE A 52 1.51 2.49 2.74
C ILE A 52 0.31 3.18 2.10
N PHE A 53 0.35 4.52 2.03
CA PHE A 53 -0.71 5.30 1.39
C PHE A 53 -0.50 5.45 -0.11
N MET A 54 -1.56 5.26 -0.89
CA MET A 54 -1.58 5.49 -2.33
C MET A 54 -2.47 6.69 -2.67
N GLN A 55 -1.96 7.90 -2.45
CA GLN A 55 -2.72 9.15 -2.63
C GLN A 55 -2.78 9.63 -4.10
N GLN A 56 -1.76 9.27 -4.92
CA GLN A 56 -1.67 9.64 -6.33
C GLN A 56 -2.50 8.69 -7.22
N ALA A 57 -3.78 8.55 -6.89
CA ALA A 57 -4.74 7.76 -7.64
C ALA A 57 -5.86 8.65 -8.19
N GLY A 58 -6.31 8.35 -9.41
CA GLY A 58 -7.42 9.08 -10.04
C GLY A 58 -7.06 10.52 -10.41
N ARG A 59 -7.93 11.48 -10.04
CA ARG A 59 -7.84 12.89 -10.43
C ARG A 59 -7.67 13.83 -9.24
N ASN A 60 -7.03 13.35 -8.17
CA ASN A 60 -6.72 14.17 -7.01
C ASN A 60 -5.76 15.31 -7.37
N ARG A 61 -6.04 16.52 -6.88
CA ARG A 61 -5.14 17.66 -7.05
C ARG A 61 -3.95 17.48 -6.12
N HIS A 62 -2.77 17.91 -6.56
CA HIS A 62 -1.54 17.80 -5.77
C HIS A 62 -1.66 18.51 -4.41
N GLU A 63 -2.23 19.71 -4.39
CA GLU A 63 -2.47 20.50 -3.17
C GLU A 63 -3.26 19.72 -2.11
N HIS A 64 -4.35 19.06 -2.51
CA HIS A 64 -5.16 18.26 -1.60
C HIS A 64 -4.40 17.05 -1.05
N ILE A 65 -3.51 16.47 -1.85
CA ILE A 65 -2.68 15.34 -1.40
C ILE A 65 -1.72 15.83 -0.31
N CYS A 66 -1.05 16.96 -0.54
CA CYS A 66 -0.17 17.57 0.46
C CYS A 66 -0.93 17.94 1.74
N GLU A 67 -2.10 18.60 1.61
CA GLU A 67 -2.96 18.95 2.74
C GLU A 67 -3.40 17.71 3.54
N SER A 68 -3.78 16.62 2.84
CA SER A 68 -4.17 15.36 3.50
C SER A 68 -3.02 14.72 4.29
N LEU A 69 -1.79 14.78 3.76
CA LEU A 69 -0.61 14.23 4.44
C LEU A 69 -0.25 15.06 5.67
N GLN A 70 -0.36 16.39 5.58
CA GLN A 70 -0.15 17.27 6.72
C GLN A 70 -1.19 17.03 7.81
N LEU A 71 -2.47 16.95 7.42
CA LEU A 71 -3.58 16.65 8.32
C LEU A 71 -3.38 15.30 9.03
N PHE A 72 -2.93 14.29 8.30
CA PHE A 72 -2.61 12.97 8.86
C PHE A 72 -1.48 13.04 9.89
N ALA A 73 -0.37 13.70 9.55
CA ALA A 73 0.76 13.86 10.45
C ALA A 73 0.36 14.55 11.76
N ASP A 74 -0.42 15.63 11.65
CA ASP A 74 -0.79 16.48 12.79
C ASP A 74 -1.86 15.83 13.69
N GLN A 75 -2.84 15.12 13.11
CA GLN A 75 -4.03 14.68 13.85
C GLN A 75 -4.11 13.17 14.08
N VAL A 76 -3.34 12.35 13.37
CA VAL A 76 -3.51 10.89 13.40
C VAL A 76 -2.22 10.17 13.79
N MET A 77 -1.06 10.60 13.30
CA MET A 77 0.16 9.79 13.32
C MET A 77 0.77 9.54 14.70
N ALA A 78 0.77 10.54 15.60
CA ALA A 78 1.61 10.52 16.81
C ALA A 78 1.46 9.26 17.70
N PRO A 79 0.24 8.80 18.08
CA PRO A 79 0.08 7.63 18.95
C PRO A 79 0.69 6.35 18.38
N PHE A 80 0.64 6.17 17.05
CA PHE A 80 1.15 4.96 16.38
C PHE A 80 2.66 4.99 16.20
N SER A 81 3.24 6.18 16.00
CA SER A 81 4.69 6.34 15.85
C SER A 81 5.42 6.06 17.15
N ASP A 82 4.87 6.53 18.28
CA ASP A 82 5.50 6.43 19.60
C ASP A 82 5.65 4.97 20.07
N GLU A 83 4.71 4.10 19.71
CA GLU A 83 4.74 2.67 20.10
C GLU A 83 5.48 1.77 19.09
N SER A 84 5.79 2.28 17.90
CA SER A 84 6.26 1.45 16.77
C SER A 84 7.56 0.69 17.07
N GLU A 85 8.55 1.36 17.69
CA GLU A 85 9.84 0.76 18.01
C GLU A 85 9.71 -0.38 19.03
N VAL A 86 8.88 -0.19 20.06
CA VAL A 86 8.65 -1.21 21.10
C VAL A 86 8.01 -2.44 20.49
N ARG A 87 7.00 -2.26 19.64
CA ARG A 87 6.30 -3.38 18.99
C ARG A 87 7.20 -4.14 18.02
N GLU A 88 8.02 -3.43 17.25
CA GLU A 88 8.97 -4.08 16.35
C GLU A 88 10.02 -4.89 17.13
N ALA A 89 10.46 -4.41 18.30
CA ALA A 89 11.36 -5.16 19.18
C ALA A 89 10.68 -6.42 19.75
N GLU A 90 9.47 -6.31 20.29
CA GLU A 90 8.69 -7.45 20.80
C GLU A 90 8.43 -8.50 19.72
N LYS A 91 8.05 -8.06 18.51
CA LYS A 91 7.85 -8.92 17.36
C LYS A 91 9.15 -9.60 16.94
N ALA A 92 10.27 -8.88 16.90
CA ALA A 92 11.57 -9.45 16.57
C ALA A 92 11.99 -10.52 17.57
N GLU A 93 11.81 -10.29 18.87
CA GLU A 93 12.09 -11.27 19.93
C GLU A 93 11.20 -12.51 19.78
N ALA A 94 9.89 -12.32 19.62
CA ALA A 94 8.94 -13.41 19.45
C ALA A 94 9.22 -14.24 18.19
N LEU A 95 9.65 -13.60 17.09
CA LEU A 95 9.94 -14.27 15.81
C LEU A 95 11.31 -14.95 15.77
N ALA A 96 12.27 -14.52 16.59
CA ALA A 96 13.64 -15.03 16.61
C ALA A 96 13.75 -16.58 16.58
N PRO A 97 13.11 -17.34 17.49
CA PRO A 97 13.23 -18.81 17.49
C PRO A 97 12.62 -19.45 16.23
N PHE A 98 11.55 -18.87 15.67
CA PHE A 98 10.92 -19.39 14.45
C PHE A 98 11.77 -19.12 13.22
N ILE A 99 12.41 -17.96 13.16
CA ILE A 99 13.37 -17.59 12.12
C ILE A 99 14.58 -18.54 12.17
N GLU A 100 15.16 -18.78 13.34
CA GLU A 100 16.27 -19.74 13.50
C GLU A 100 15.89 -21.13 13.01
N ALA A 101 14.73 -21.66 13.43
CA ALA A 101 14.23 -22.95 12.98
C ALA A 101 13.96 -23.00 11.46
N ALA A 102 13.46 -21.91 10.86
CA ALA A 102 13.27 -21.81 9.42
C ALA A 102 14.61 -21.79 8.66
N LEU A 103 15.59 -21.04 9.16
CA LEU A 103 16.92 -20.95 8.57
C LEU A 103 17.69 -22.27 8.68
N ALA A 104 17.58 -22.99 9.80
CA ALA A 104 18.19 -24.31 9.95
C ALA A 104 17.66 -25.34 8.94
N ARG A 105 16.38 -25.23 8.54
CA ARG A 105 15.76 -26.09 7.52
C ARG A 105 16.12 -25.68 6.08
N LYS A 106 16.61 -24.45 5.88
CA LYS A 106 16.83 -23.88 4.55
C LYS A 106 18.06 -24.51 3.91
N LYS A 107 17.85 -25.29 2.85
CA LYS A 107 18.95 -25.73 1.96
C LYS A 107 19.48 -24.51 1.20
N ARG A 108 20.65 -24.01 1.60
CA ARG A 108 21.29 -22.85 0.96
C ARG A 108 21.84 -23.28 -0.40
N MET A 109 21.50 -22.53 -1.45
CA MET A 109 22.13 -22.69 -2.76
C MET A 109 23.48 -21.98 -2.74
N PRO A 110 24.52 -22.55 -3.38
CA PRO A 110 25.75 -21.81 -3.63
C PRO A 110 25.44 -20.55 -4.44
N ALA A 111 26.22 -19.50 -4.24
CA ALA A 111 26.20 -18.36 -5.16
C ALA A 111 26.67 -18.84 -6.53
N LEU A 112 26.05 -18.31 -7.61
CA LEU A 112 26.50 -18.57 -8.96
C LEU A 112 27.90 -17.98 -9.16
N GLU A 113 28.78 -18.70 -9.85
CA GLU A 113 30.02 -18.10 -10.34
C GLU A 113 29.71 -17.09 -11.44
N ASP A 114 30.57 -16.10 -11.68
CA ASP A 114 30.34 -15.03 -12.66
C ASP A 114 29.97 -15.56 -14.05
N GLY A 115 30.55 -16.69 -14.46
CA GLY A 115 30.25 -17.34 -15.73
C GLY A 115 28.92 -18.10 -15.79
N GLU A 116 28.33 -18.42 -14.64
CA GLU A 116 27.04 -19.10 -14.51
C GLU A 116 25.87 -18.11 -14.41
N ILE A 117 26.15 -16.82 -14.23
CA ILE A 117 25.12 -15.77 -14.16
C ILE A 117 24.48 -15.61 -15.56
N PRO A 118 23.17 -15.90 -15.71
CA PRO A 118 22.51 -15.76 -17.00
C PRO A 118 22.44 -14.28 -17.41
N ILE A 119 22.95 -13.97 -18.60
CA ILE A 119 22.83 -12.63 -19.19
C ILE A 119 21.38 -12.45 -19.65
N VAL A 120 20.59 -11.75 -18.85
CA VAL A 120 19.25 -11.31 -19.24
C VAL A 120 19.39 -10.07 -20.11
N ARG A 121 19.13 -10.21 -21.42
CA ARG A 121 19.13 -9.06 -22.34
C ARG A 121 18.01 -8.10 -21.97
N ALA A 122 18.32 -6.80 -21.98
CA ALA A 122 17.33 -5.77 -21.78
C ALA A 122 16.18 -5.91 -22.80
N SER A 123 14.93 -5.78 -22.33
CA SER A 123 13.74 -5.83 -23.19
C SER A 123 13.67 -4.67 -24.19
N VAL A 124 14.46 -3.62 -23.98
CA VAL A 124 14.54 -2.43 -24.83
C VAL A 124 15.99 -2.16 -25.22
N LYS A 125 16.21 -1.69 -26.47
CA LYS A 125 17.56 -1.32 -26.97
C LYS A 125 18.14 -0.09 -26.28
N ARG A 126 17.28 0.76 -25.70
CA ARG A 126 17.64 1.99 -25.00
C ARG A 126 16.60 2.23 -23.92
N VAL A 127 17.04 2.59 -22.73
CA VAL A 127 16.14 2.95 -21.62
C VAL A 127 15.35 4.19 -22.03
N GLU A 128 14.03 4.06 -22.13
CA GLU A 128 13.13 5.20 -22.28
C GLU A 128 12.75 5.67 -20.89
N VAL A 129 13.50 6.66 -20.38
CA VAL A 129 13.07 7.41 -19.19
C VAL A 129 11.96 8.35 -19.64
N ASN A 130 10.86 8.39 -18.88
CA ASN A 130 9.71 9.23 -19.19
C ASN A 130 10.13 10.71 -19.30
N GLN A 131 10.34 11.18 -20.52
CA GLN A 131 10.62 12.58 -20.85
C GLN A 131 9.26 13.28 -20.85
N SER A 132 8.81 13.75 -19.70
CA SER A 132 7.59 14.58 -19.62
C SER A 132 7.81 15.82 -20.47
N LYS A 133 7.33 15.81 -21.73
CA LYS A 133 7.13 17.04 -22.48
C LYS A 133 6.08 17.83 -21.71
N GLY A 134 6.47 18.99 -21.22
CA GLY A 134 5.60 19.88 -20.46
C GLY A 134 4.21 19.94 -21.11
N ARG A 135 3.19 19.62 -20.31
CA ARG A 135 1.80 19.74 -20.74
C ARG A 135 1.59 21.20 -21.15
N PRO A 136 1.11 21.51 -22.37
CA PRO A 136 0.76 22.88 -22.70
C PRO A 136 -0.29 23.37 -21.70
N GLU A 137 -0.08 24.56 -21.16
CA GLU A 137 -0.98 25.20 -20.22
C GLU A 137 -2.40 25.20 -20.80
N ALA A 138 -3.36 24.74 -19.99
CA ALA A 138 -4.75 24.83 -20.36
C ALA A 138 -5.11 26.31 -20.50
N SER A 139 -5.38 26.74 -21.74
CA SER A 139 -5.92 28.06 -22.03
C SER A 139 -7.21 28.25 -21.22
N ALA A 140 -7.17 29.20 -20.28
CA ALA A 140 -8.35 29.72 -19.63
C ALA A 140 -9.18 30.45 -20.70
N ALA A 141 -10.23 29.79 -21.17
CA ALA A 141 -11.31 30.47 -21.88
C ALA A 141 -12.26 31.07 -20.83
N ASN A 142 -12.32 32.41 -20.82
CA ASN A 142 -13.35 33.22 -20.18
C ASN A 142 -14.76 32.79 -20.60
#